data_AF-J0WPT4-F1
#
_entry.id   AF-J0WPT4-F1
#
_cell.length_a   1.000
_cell.length_b   1.000
_cell.length_c   1.000
_cell.angle_alpha   90.00
_cell.angle_beta   90.00
_cell.angle_gamma   90.00
#
_symmetry.space_group_name_H-M   'P 1'
#
loop_
_entity.id
_entity.type
_entity.pdbx_description
1 polymer ?
#
loop_
_entity_poly.entity_id
_entity_poly.type
_entity_poly.pdbx_seq_one_letter_code
_entity_poly.pdbx_strand_id
1 'polypeptide(L)'
;MRPTGTEEQQLDCSDDGLIAAANLLAAQMRDATRPGICPKCLYLFARTIWEKSHEATVVHILIHKHDFWTSCTSLASSPIISGDITRIRILLDNNLLSCGQKHLHARASQSLGDSVLCTMDALFQCLYAALSRGPQKKYTNILVSKKGMWPTDLSDLMPRGANPYVAWASVIPTHSALAFISRLAVVARQEIMSDLIGSPARDVLIELFVRVLYRWHRPDYEFPLTLRTAQESGVQLVSPTRAESSATLREVVYMIIVIQEGPGRLLDDLTNIAIGYESQLHDAIIDLVDRPDFTDIAKKNRLIATASMLASQGHLPKHRLVEDLDHSPGMLHIAENGADVTDAIHLYLRLRQDHRKCHNESCNRYSREDDGGVRSLAICSRCKSARYCGTICQLVHWTKGSQGVPHKVVCSALGKFQDAQALVNGSDKQHFVQMLSDKAIISKSEFIGLANMALRDKIIPLNIRLSIYLRVREAPDQQRSLPSHAQQSAGLFSDANDTVEEVAIADDYSTRIH
;
A
#
# COMPACT_ATOMS: atom_id res chain seq x y z
N MET A 1 11.11 46.81 38.39
CA MET A 1 9.81 46.11 38.54
C MET A 1 9.73 45.03 37.47
N ARG A 2 9.74 43.74 37.86
CA ARG A 2 9.49 42.63 36.93
C ARG A 2 7.97 42.59 36.66
N PRO A 3 7.52 42.49 35.40
CA PRO A 3 6.09 42.35 35.12
C PRO A 3 5.63 41.00 35.68
N THR A 4 4.84 41.06 36.75
CA THR A 4 4.20 39.91 37.37
C THR A 4 2.95 39.56 36.58
N GLY A 5 2.95 38.38 35.95
CA GLY A 5 1.74 37.66 35.58
C GLY A 5 1.01 38.16 34.34
N THR A 6 1.62 38.04 33.15
CA THR A 6 0.81 37.82 31.95
C THR A 6 0.37 36.37 31.99
N GLU A 7 -0.91 36.11 32.30
CA GLU A 7 -1.56 34.84 32.01
C GLU A 7 -1.31 34.52 30.53
N GLU A 8 -0.38 33.61 30.30
CA GLU A 8 -0.04 33.11 28.98
C GLU A 8 -1.28 32.36 28.50
N GLN A 9 -2.12 32.99 27.68
CA GLN A 9 -3.26 32.35 27.04
C GLN A 9 -2.73 31.24 26.14
N GLN A 10 -2.55 30.07 26.72
CA GLN A 10 -2.24 28.83 26.02
C GLN A 10 -3.40 28.54 25.08
N LEU A 11 -3.11 27.94 23.93
CA LEU A 11 -4.13 27.28 23.15
C LEU A 11 -4.94 26.42 24.12
N ASP A 12 -6.25 26.58 24.17
CA ASP A 12 -7.08 25.76 25.04
C ASP A 12 -6.99 24.31 24.55
N CYS A 13 -6.07 23.57 25.16
CA CYS A 13 -5.84 22.15 24.89
C CYS A 13 -6.90 21.28 25.57
N SER A 14 -7.98 21.87 26.12
CA SER A 14 -9.14 21.10 26.52
C SER A 14 -9.76 20.41 25.30
N ASP A 15 -10.40 19.28 25.54
CA ASP A 15 -11.07 18.52 24.48
C ASP A 15 -12.19 19.35 23.81
N ASP A 16 -12.90 20.17 24.60
CA ASP A 16 -13.91 21.11 24.09
C ASP A 16 -13.30 22.20 23.21
N GLY A 17 -12.14 22.73 23.62
CA GLY A 17 -11.36 23.70 22.84
C GLY A 17 -10.95 23.14 21.47
N LEU A 18 -10.50 21.89 21.42
CA LEU A 18 -10.16 21.21 20.16
C LEU A 18 -11.38 20.96 19.28
N ILE A 19 -12.51 20.55 19.84
CA ILE A 19 -13.76 20.36 19.08
C ILE A 19 -14.25 21.69 18.51
N ALA A 20 -14.18 22.77 19.28
CA ALA A 20 -14.51 24.12 18.80
C ALA A 20 -13.56 24.57 17.68
N ALA A 21 -12.25 24.37 17.84
CA ALA A 21 -11.24 24.68 16.84
C ALA A 21 -11.47 23.91 15.53
N ALA A 22 -11.84 22.63 15.58
CA ALA A 22 -12.16 21.83 14.39
C ALA A 22 -13.32 22.44 13.57
N ASN A 23 -14.39 22.93 14.21
CA ASN A 23 -15.49 23.61 13.51
C ASN A 23 -15.03 24.90 12.82
N LEU A 24 -14.23 25.71 13.53
CA LEU A 24 -13.73 26.98 13.01
C LEU A 24 -12.81 26.73 11.81
N LEU A 25 -11.89 25.78 11.92
CA LEU A 25 -10.98 25.39 10.84
C LEU A 25 -11.75 24.84 9.64
N ALA A 26 -12.78 24.01 9.86
CA ALA A 26 -13.64 23.51 8.78
C ALA A 26 -14.28 24.66 7.99
N ALA A 27 -14.83 25.67 8.67
CA ALA A 27 -15.42 26.84 8.03
C ALA A 27 -14.40 27.63 7.20
N GLN A 28 -13.17 27.79 7.72
CA GLN A 28 -12.08 28.51 7.06
C GLN A 28 -11.49 27.76 5.85
N MET A 29 -11.57 26.42 5.82
CA MET A 29 -11.06 25.57 4.73
C MET A 29 -12.11 25.20 3.68
N ARG A 30 -13.36 25.63 3.86
CA ARG A 30 -14.48 25.26 2.98
C ARG A 30 -14.22 25.61 1.51
N ASP A 31 -13.59 26.75 1.23
CA ASP A 31 -13.15 27.13 -0.11
C ASP A 31 -11.67 26.76 -0.29
N ALA A 32 -11.42 25.62 -0.92
CA ALA A 32 -10.07 25.13 -1.20
C ALA A 32 -9.26 26.06 -2.13
N THR A 33 -9.91 26.97 -2.86
CA THR A 33 -9.25 27.94 -3.74
C THR A 33 -8.89 29.25 -3.03
N ARG A 34 -9.54 29.53 -1.89
CA ARG A 34 -9.33 30.71 -1.07
C ARG A 34 -9.37 30.37 0.42
N PRO A 35 -8.46 29.51 0.91
CA PRO A 35 -8.45 29.09 2.30
C PRO A 35 -8.25 30.31 3.22
N GLY A 36 -9.15 30.47 4.18
CA GLY A 36 -9.12 31.54 5.20
C GLY A 36 -8.38 31.14 6.49
N ILE A 37 -7.64 30.03 6.46
CA ILE A 37 -6.93 29.48 7.62
C ILE A 37 -5.58 30.17 7.84
N CYS A 38 -5.19 30.29 9.10
CA CYS A 38 -3.81 30.59 9.48
C CYS A 38 -2.97 29.29 9.45
N PRO A 39 -1.88 29.21 8.67
CA PRO A 39 -1.04 28.02 8.57
C PRO A 39 -0.49 27.54 9.92
N LYS A 40 -0.05 28.48 10.78
CA LYS A 40 0.55 28.16 12.09
C LYS A 40 -0.50 27.67 13.09
N CYS A 41 -1.72 28.22 13.06
CA CYS A 41 -2.81 27.72 13.91
C CYS A 41 -3.22 26.31 13.52
N LEU A 42 -3.36 26.03 12.22
CA LEU A 42 -3.66 24.68 11.74
C LEU A 42 -2.54 23.70 12.13
N TYR A 43 -1.28 24.11 12.02
CA TYR A 43 -0.14 23.29 12.43
C TYR A 43 -0.14 22.95 13.92
N LEU A 44 -0.40 23.94 14.78
CA LEU A 44 -0.52 23.70 16.23
C LEU A 44 -1.67 22.74 16.52
N PHE A 45 -2.83 22.96 15.90
CA PHE A 45 -3.98 22.05 16.03
C PHE A 45 -3.62 20.63 15.61
N ALA A 46 -3.00 20.45 14.44
CA ALA A 46 -2.59 19.15 13.91
C ALA A 46 -1.64 18.41 14.87
N ARG A 47 -0.67 19.13 15.46
CA ARG A 47 0.24 18.58 16.47
C ARG A 47 -0.49 18.16 17.74
N THR A 48 -1.41 18.99 18.24
CA THR A 48 -2.14 18.69 19.47
C THR A 48 -3.02 17.44 19.30
N ILE A 49 -3.76 17.33 18.20
CA ILE A 49 -4.59 16.14 17.95
C ILE A 49 -3.77 14.87 17.69
N TRP A 50 -2.48 15.01 17.39
CA TRP A 50 -1.56 13.88 17.27
C TRP A 50 -1.11 13.32 18.64
N GLU A 51 -1.28 14.07 19.73
CA GLU A 51 -0.88 13.61 21.05
C GLU A 51 -1.78 12.47 21.55
N LYS A 52 -1.18 11.49 22.23
CA LYS A 52 -1.91 10.30 22.71
C LYS A 52 -3.01 10.64 23.71
N SER A 53 -2.84 11.73 24.46
CA SER A 53 -3.83 12.27 25.42
C SER A 53 -5.18 12.61 24.75
N HIS A 54 -5.17 13.04 23.49
CA HIS A 54 -6.37 13.51 22.78
C HIS A 54 -6.99 12.46 21.84
N GLU A 55 -6.64 11.17 21.99
CA GLU A 55 -7.18 10.12 21.12
C GLU A 55 -8.72 10.04 21.16
N ALA A 56 -9.33 10.21 22.33
CA ALA A 56 -10.79 10.21 22.48
C ALA A 56 -11.43 11.40 21.73
N THR A 57 -10.78 12.56 21.78
CA THR A 57 -11.20 13.80 21.11
C THR A 57 -11.11 13.67 19.60
N VAL A 58 -10.05 13.06 19.07
CA VAL A 58 -9.96 12.73 17.63
C VAL A 58 -11.11 11.82 17.22
N VAL A 59 -11.44 10.79 18.01
CA VAL A 59 -12.58 9.92 17.73
C VAL A 59 -13.89 10.71 17.76
N HIS A 60 -14.06 11.66 18.69
CA HIS A 60 -15.24 12.52 18.73
C HIS A 60 -15.35 13.38 17.46
N ILE A 61 -14.26 14.01 17.02
CA ILE A 61 -14.22 14.82 15.79
C ILE A 61 -14.50 13.91 14.56
N LEU A 62 -14.00 12.68 14.52
CA LEU A 62 -14.30 11.71 13.45
C LEU A 62 -15.79 11.33 13.39
N ILE A 63 -16.51 11.28 14.50
CA ILE A 63 -17.93 10.93 14.53
C ILE A 63 -18.82 12.14 14.23
N HIS A 64 -18.47 13.31 14.76
CA HIS A 64 -19.40 14.45 14.82
C HIS A 64 -19.02 15.62 13.92
N LYS A 65 -17.82 15.63 13.34
CA LYS A 65 -17.24 16.80 12.64
C LYS A 65 -16.69 16.43 11.27
N HIS A 66 -17.50 15.74 10.44
CA HIS A 66 -17.09 15.30 9.10
C HIS A 66 -16.62 16.45 8.22
N ASP A 67 -17.30 17.61 8.27
CA ASP A 67 -16.94 18.81 7.52
C ASP A 67 -15.47 19.22 7.69
N PHE A 68 -14.88 19.00 8.88
CA PHE A 68 -13.47 19.28 9.11
C PHE A 68 -12.56 18.38 8.27
N TRP A 69 -12.80 17.07 8.30
CA TRP A 69 -11.99 16.09 7.58
C TRP A 69 -12.18 16.18 6.07
N THR A 70 -13.42 16.34 5.61
CA THR A 70 -13.74 16.56 4.20
C THR A 70 -13.10 17.85 3.68
N SER A 71 -13.07 18.93 4.49
CA SER A 71 -12.35 20.15 4.11
C SER A 71 -10.84 19.92 4.05
N CYS A 72 -10.28 19.10 4.96
CA CYS A 72 -8.86 18.73 4.91
C CYS A 72 -8.52 17.96 3.63
N THR A 73 -9.28 16.93 3.26
CA THR A 73 -9.02 16.14 2.05
C THR A 73 -9.28 16.94 0.78
N SER A 74 -10.31 17.80 0.75
CA SER A 74 -10.59 18.71 -0.37
C SER A 74 -9.44 19.69 -0.60
N LEU A 75 -8.93 20.33 0.46
CA LEU A 75 -7.81 21.26 0.34
C LEU A 75 -6.50 20.54 -0.03
N ALA A 76 -6.20 19.39 0.59
CA ALA A 76 -4.99 18.62 0.31
C ALA A 76 -4.98 17.97 -1.09
N SER A 77 -6.15 17.65 -1.65
CA SER A 77 -6.29 17.08 -3.00
C SER A 77 -6.42 18.12 -4.10
N SER A 78 -6.57 19.40 -3.74
CA SER A 78 -6.69 20.49 -4.70
C SER A 78 -5.47 20.51 -5.65
N PRO A 79 -5.63 20.81 -6.95
CA PRO A 79 -4.60 20.65 -7.99
C PRO A 79 -3.65 21.86 -7.96
N ILE A 80 -3.21 22.19 -6.75
CA ILE A 80 -2.44 23.38 -6.43
C ILE A 80 -1.06 23.29 -7.07
N ILE A 81 -0.47 22.08 -7.15
CA ILE A 81 0.87 21.85 -7.70
C ILE A 81 0.95 22.13 -9.21
N SER A 82 -0.14 21.95 -9.94
CA SER A 82 -0.25 22.34 -11.36
C SER A 82 -0.71 23.79 -11.57
N GLY A 83 -1.08 24.48 -10.49
CA GLY A 83 -1.67 25.81 -10.54
C GLY A 83 -0.75 26.90 -9.99
N ASP A 84 -1.30 28.10 -9.83
CA ASP A 84 -0.59 29.24 -9.27
C ASP A 84 -0.44 29.13 -7.74
N ILE A 85 0.54 28.34 -7.29
CA ILE A 85 0.93 28.24 -5.88
C ILE A 85 1.19 29.62 -5.27
N THR A 86 1.68 30.58 -6.07
CA THR A 86 1.98 31.94 -5.62
C THR A 86 0.74 32.63 -5.08
N ARG A 87 -0.41 32.49 -5.75
CA ARG A 87 -1.67 33.06 -5.27
C ARG A 87 -2.08 32.50 -3.91
N ILE A 88 -2.01 31.19 -3.73
CA ILE A 88 -2.37 30.55 -2.45
C ILE A 88 -1.37 30.94 -1.36
N ARG A 89 -0.09 31.01 -1.68
CA ARG A 89 0.96 31.48 -0.77
C ARG A 89 0.66 32.89 -0.25
N ILE A 90 0.38 33.85 -1.15
CA ILE A 90 0.02 35.23 -0.78
C ILE A 90 -1.20 35.26 0.15
N LEU A 91 -2.23 34.46 -0.15
CA LEU A 91 -3.43 34.39 0.69
C LEU A 91 -3.11 33.87 2.10
N LEU A 92 -2.35 32.77 2.20
CA LEU A 92 -1.98 32.16 3.47
C LEU A 92 -1.02 33.06 4.28
N ASP A 93 -0.10 33.76 3.63
CA ASP A 93 0.77 34.75 4.27
C ASP A 93 -0.05 35.91 4.85
N ASN A 94 -1.04 36.42 4.12
CA ASN A 94 -1.95 37.44 4.62
C ASN A 94 -2.78 36.96 5.81
N ASN A 95 -3.26 35.71 5.78
CA ASN A 95 -3.96 35.11 6.92
C ASN A 95 -3.04 34.98 8.14
N LEU A 96 -1.77 34.59 7.93
CA LEU A 96 -0.76 34.51 8.99
C LEU A 96 -0.48 35.88 9.62
N LEU A 97 -0.30 36.91 8.79
CA LEU A 97 -0.06 38.29 9.22
C LEU A 97 -1.27 38.91 9.91
N SER A 98 -2.49 38.50 9.56
CA SER A 98 -3.73 39.03 10.13
C SER A 98 -4.24 38.19 11.31
N CYS A 99 -3.56 37.10 11.66
CA CYS A 99 -4.00 36.19 12.71
C CYS A 99 -4.02 36.89 14.08
N GLY A 100 -5.08 36.67 14.87
CA GLY A 100 -5.18 37.18 16.24
C GLY A 100 -4.37 36.40 17.27
N GLN A 101 -3.85 35.22 16.92
CA GLN A 101 -3.18 34.28 17.85
C GLN A 101 -1.65 34.26 17.67
N LYS A 102 -1.05 35.40 17.29
CA LYS A 102 0.39 35.47 16.92
C LYS A 102 1.33 35.02 18.03
N HIS A 103 0.95 35.22 19.30
CA HIS A 103 1.78 34.81 20.44
C HIS A 103 1.99 33.28 20.49
N LEU A 104 1.04 32.50 19.97
CA LEU A 104 1.17 31.04 19.89
C LEU A 104 2.06 30.58 18.73
N HIS A 105 2.24 31.41 17.69
CA HIS A 105 2.97 31.01 16.48
C HIS A 105 4.45 30.68 16.73
N ALA A 106 5.05 31.23 17.80
CA ALA A 106 6.42 30.90 18.19
C ALA A 106 6.62 29.40 18.52
N ARG A 107 5.54 28.68 18.84
CA ARG A 107 5.55 27.24 19.17
C ARG A 107 5.40 26.34 17.94
N ALA A 108 4.94 26.88 16.82
CA ALA A 108 4.79 26.13 15.58
C ALA A 108 6.16 25.96 14.90
N SER A 109 6.37 24.83 14.21
CA SER A 109 7.68 24.53 13.62
C SER A 109 8.11 25.63 12.66
N GLN A 110 9.36 26.06 12.81
CA GLN A 110 10.01 26.96 11.85
C GLN A 110 10.53 26.20 10.62
N SER A 111 10.57 24.87 10.64
CA SER A 111 11.32 24.05 9.67
C SER A 111 10.88 24.24 8.21
N LEU A 112 9.61 24.60 7.97
CA LEU A 112 9.08 24.70 6.61
C LEU A 112 9.31 26.05 5.94
N GLY A 113 9.46 27.15 6.70
CA GLY A 113 9.69 28.51 6.17
C GLY A 113 8.60 29.12 5.26
N ASP A 114 7.72 28.29 4.69
CA ASP A 114 6.72 28.62 3.68
C ASP A 114 5.31 28.29 4.21
N SER A 115 4.36 29.21 4.01
CA SER A 115 2.99 29.09 4.51
C SER A 115 2.19 27.97 3.83
N VAL A 116 2.42 27.70 2.54
CA VAL A 116 1.78 26.60 1.81
C VAL A 116 2.30 25.26 2.33
N LEU A 117 3.62 25.09 2.43
CA LEU A 117 4.22 23.87 2.98
C LEU A 117 3.75 23.62 4.41
N CYS A 118 3.74 24.65 5.26
CA CYS A 118 3.24 24.56 6.64
C CYS A 118 1.77 24.12 6.71
N THR A 119 0.95 24.61 5.78
CA THR A 119 -0.47 24.25 5.70
C THR A 119 -0.63 22.80 5.26
N MET A 120 0.04 22.40 4.19
CA MET A 120 -0.08 21.04 3.64
C MET A 120 0.46 19.99 4.60
N ASP A 121 1.60 20.23 5.24
CA ASP A 121 2.12 19.34 6.28
C ASP A 121 1.11 19.15 7.43
N ALA A 122 0.51 20.24 7.91
CA ALA A 122 -0.50 20.18 8.95
C ALA A 122 -1.77 19.41 8.51
N LEU A 123 -2.22 19.60 7.27
CA LEU A 123 -3.33 18.83 6.71
C LEU A 123 -3.02 17.33 6.69
N PHE A 124 -1.84 16.93 6.20
CA PHE A 124 -1.46 15.52 6.19
C PHE A 124 -1.28 14.94 7.59
N GLN A 125 -0.80 15.71 8.56
CA GLN A 125 -0.79 15.29 9.96
C GLN A 125 -2.22 15.03 10.49
N CYS A 126 -3.17 15.92 10.21
CA CYS A 126 -4.58 15.73 10.55
C CYS A 126 -5.14 14.46 9.88
N LEU A 127 -4.95 14.29 8.57
CA LEU A 127 -5.46 13.15 7.82
C LEU A 127 -4.81 11.83 8.26
N TYR A 128 -3.53 11.85 8.56
CA TYR A 128 -2.84 10.69 9.12
C TYR A 128 -3.34 10.37 10.54
N ALA A 129 -3.67 11.37 11.36
CA ALA A 129 -4.33 11.18 12.66
C ALA A 129 -5.68 10.50 12.51
N ALA A 130 -6.52 10.97 11.57
CA ALA A 130 -7.83 10.40 11.28
C ALA A 130 -7.74 8.89 10.99
N LEU A 131 -6.75 8.47 10.21
CA LEU A 131 -6.57 7.06 9.82
C LEU A 131 -5.79 6.22 10.83
N SER A 132 -5.04 6.83 11.75
CA SER A 132 -4.13 6.12 12.66
C SER A 132 -4.61 6.08 14.11
N ARG A 133 -5.60 6.92 14.47
CA ARG A 133 -6.14 7.02 15.82
C ARG A 133 -7.51 6.34 15.94
N GLY A 134 -7.86 5.95 17.16
CA GLY A 134 -9.16 5.37 17.46
C GLY A 134 -9.30 3.87 17.18
N PRO A 135 -10.54 3.33 17.16
CA PRO A 135 -10.81 1.90 16.97
C PRO A 135 -10.35 1.39 15.59
N GLN A 136 -10.07 2.31 14.66
CA GLN A 136 -9.54 2.08 13.32
C GLN A 136 -8.06 1.67 13.27
N LYS A 137 -7.35 1.67 14.41
CA LYS A 137 -5.98 1.13 14.55
C LYS A 137 -5.85 -0.29 14.00
N LYS A 138 -6.91 -1.10 14.10
CA LYS A 138 -7.00 -2.36 13.37
C LYS A 138 -7.35 -2.03 11.92
N TYR A 139 -6.30 -1.89 11.11
CA TYR A 139 -6.22 -1.57 9.68
C TYR A 139 -7.31 -2.16 8.79
N THR A 140 -7.98 -3.21 9.27
CA THR A 140 -9.06 -3.90 8.60
C THR A 140 -10.36 -3.10 8.51
N ASN A 141 -10.62 -2.17 9.45
CA ASN A 141 -11.98 -1.66 9.72
C ASN A 141 -12.19 -0.16 9.48
N ILE A 142 -11.27 0.54 8.82
CA ILE A 142 -11.33 2.01 8.66
C ILE A 142 -12.62 2.47 7.96
N LEU A 143 -12.84 1.99 6.75
CA LEU A 143 -14.05 2.28 5.97
C LEU A 143 -15.31 1.54 6.48
N VAL A 144 -15.16 0.70 7.52
CA VAL A 144 -16.18 -0.25 8.00
C VAL A 144 -16.89 0.27 9.26
N SER A 145 -16.73 1.56 9.57
CA SER A 145 -17.23 2.09 10.84
C SER A 145 -18.76 2.13 10.87
N LYS A 146 -19.35 1.25 11.68
CA LYS A 146 -20.81 1.19 11.92
C LYS A 146 -21.37 2.43 12.64
N LYS A 147 -20.51 3.31 13.16
CA LYS A 147 -20.91 4.46 13.98
C LYS A 147 -21.02 5.77 13.20
N GLY A 148 -21.08 5.68 11.86
CA GLY A 148 -21.09 6.86 11.00
C GLY A 148 -19.83 7.71 11.19
N MET A 149 -18.67 7.09 11.47
CA MET A 149 -17.41 7.84 11.53
C MET A 149 -16.96 8.19 10.12
N TRP A 150 -16.34 9.36 9.99
CA TRP A 150 -15.49 9.68 8.85
C TRP A 150 -14.25 8.77 8.81
N PRO A 151 -13.75 8.38 7.63
CA PRO A 151 -14.40 8.51 6.31
C PRO A 151 -15.59 7.57 6.16
N THR A 152 -16.64 8.02 5.48
CA THR A 152 -17.84 7.22 5.20
C THR A 152 -17.68 6.38 3.94
N ASP A 153 -16.94 6.90 2.96
CA ASP A 153 -16.59 6.19 1.74
C ASP A 153 -15.13 6.51 1.31
N LEU A 154 -14.71 5.97 0.17
CA LEU A 154 -13.37 6.23 -0.34
C LEU A 154 -13.21 7.64 -0.95
N SER A 155 -14.29 8.21 -1.47
CA SER A 155 -14.28 9.56 -2.05
C SER A 155 -14.07 10.65 -0.99
N ASP A 156 -14.43 10.38 0.27
CA ASP A 156 -14.06 11.21 1.41
C ASP A 156 -12.54 11.33 1.58
N LEU A 157 -11.81 10.21 1.38
CA LEU A 157 -10.36 10.15 1.58
C LEU A 157 -9.57 10.68 0.39
N MET A 158 -10.06 10.44 -0.83
CA MET A 158 -9.33 10.69 -2.08
C MET A 158 -10.27 11.24 -3.15
N PRO A 159 -10.90 12.41 -2.94
CA PRO A 159 -11.92 12.93 -3.84
C PRO A 159 -11.40 13.19 -5.27
N ARG A 160 -10.08 13.21 -5.46
CA ARG A 160 -9.41 13.43 -6.75
C ARG A 160 -8.30 12.39 -7.03
N GLY A 161 -8.39 11.22 -6.41
CA GLY A 161 -7.36 10.18 -6.48
C GLY A 161 -6.11 10.49 -5.65
N ALA A 162 -5.09 9.65 -5.81
CA ALA A 162 -3.86 9.68 -5.02
C ALA A 162 -2.80 10.68 -5.55
N ASN A 163 -2.88 11.04 -6.83
CA ASN A 163 -1.85 11.84 -7.52
C ASN A 163 -1.52 13.15 -6.79
N PRO A 164 -2.49 13.95 -6.31
CA PRO A 164 -2.18 15.17 -5.56
C PRO A 164 -1.36 14.91 -4.30
N TYR A 165 -1.63 13.80 -3.60
CA TYR A 165 -0.93 13.46 -2.36
C TYR A 165 0.52 13.07 -2.63
N VAL A 166 0.76 12.29 -3.69
CA VAL A 166 2.12 11.92 -4.10
C VAL A 166 2.92 13.15 -4.50
N ALA A 167 2.31 14.05 -5.26
CA ALA A 167 2.94 15.31 -5.64
C ALA A 167 3.26 16.18 -4.41
N TRP A 168 2.41 16.18 -3.38
CA TRP A 168 2.75 16.85 -2.12
C TRP A 168 3.88 16.14 -1.35
N ALA A 169 3.89 14.81 -1.35
CA ALA A 169 4.93 14.03 -0.67
C ALA A 169 6.33 14.25 -1.25
N SER A 170 6.44 14.63 -2.53
CA SER A 170 7.74 14.94 -3.14
C SER A 170 8.26 16.35 -2.84
N VAL A 171 7.37 17.29 -2.47
CA VAL A 171 7.75 18.69 -2.19
C VAL A 171 7.80 19.02 -0.70
N ILE A 172 7.03 18.33 0.14
CA ILE A 172 7.03 18.56 1.59
C ILE A 172 8.21 17.81 2.21
N PRO A 173 9.15 18.48 2.92
CA PRO A 173 10.34 17.85 3.49
C PRO A 173 10.05 17.03 4.77
N THR A 174 8.79 16.69 5.04
CA THR A 174 8.35 15.94 6.21
C THR A 174 7.77 14.59 5.79
N HIS A 175 7.62 13.70 6.75
CA HIS A 175 7.12 12.35 6.51
C HIS A 175 5.59 12.26 6.43
N SER A 176 4.85 13.32 6.75
CA SER A 176 3.40 13.22 7.03
C SER A 176 2.57 12.88 5.79
N ALA A 177 2.87 13.46 4.63
CA ALA A 177 2.19 13.13 3.38
C ALA A 177 2.42 11.66 2.98
N LEU A 178 3.67 11.20 3.08
CA LEU A 178 4.04 9.82 2.79
C LEU A 178 3.42 8.82 3.79
N ALA A 179 3.38 9.16 5.07
CA ALA A 179 2.73 8.37 6.10
C ALA A 179 1.22 8.21 5.81
N PHE A 180 0.57 9.29 5.37
CA PHE A 180 -0.83 9.26 4.93
C PHE A 180 -1.03 8.36 3.71
N ILE A 181 -0.21 8.49 2.65
CA ILE A 181 -0.31 7.61 1.46
C ILE A 181 -0.08 6.14 1.83
N SER A 182 0.94 5.86 2.65
CA SER A 182 1.21 4.50 3.15
C SER A 182 0.00 3.94 3.88
N ARG A 183 -0.69 4.79 4.64
CA ARG A 183 -1.92 4.44 5.34
C ARG A 183 -3.08 4.16 4.39
N LEU A 184 -3.24 4.98 3.36
CA LEU A 184 -4.22 4.76 2.31
C LEU A 184 -3.95 3.44 1.57
N ALA A 185 -2.69 3.11 1.26
CA ALA A 185 -2.32 1.84 0.63
C ALA A 185 -2.69 0.61 1.48
N VAL A 186 -2.70 0.74 2.82
CA VAL A 186 -3.18 -0.31 3.72
C VAL A 186 -4.71 -0.38 3.75
N VAL A 187 -5.37 0.78 3.67
CA VAL A 187 -6.83 0.88 3.68
C VAL A 187 -7.33 0.57 2.29
N ALA A 188 -7.30 1.49 1.33
CA ALA A 188 -7.86 1.37 -0.01
C ALA A 188 -6.79 0.97 -1.04
N ARG A 189 -6.17 -0.20 -0.82
CA ARG A 189 -5.02 -0.63 -1.62
C ARG A 189 -5.29 -0.58 -3.11
N GLN A 190 -6.35 -1.23 -3.60
CA GLN A 190 -6.53 -1.42 -5.04
C GLN A 190 -6.65 -0.08 -5.75
N GLU A 191 -7.44 0.82 -5.20
CA GLU A 191 -7.72 2.15 -5.76
C GLU A 191 -6.49 3.05 -5.63
N ILE A 192 -5.74 2.95 -4.53
CA ILE A 192 -4.44 3.62 -4.40
C ILE A 192 -3.45 3.10 -5.43
N MET A 193 -3.30 1.77 -5.56
CA MET A 193 -2.31 1.16 -6.43
C MET A 193 -2.60 1.44 -7.90
N SER A 194 -3.87 1.51 -8.31
CA SER A 194 -4.21 1.91 -9.69
C SER A 194 -3.73 3.33 -10.01
N ASP A 195 -3.79 4.24 -9.05
CA ASP A 195 -3.28 5.60 -9.21
C ASP A 195 -1.75 5.63 -9.13
N LEU A 196 -1.15 4.91 -8.18
CA LEU A 196 0.31 4.91 -7.96
C LEU A 196 1.12 4.19 -9.04
N ILE A 197 0.52 3.26 -9.79
CA ILE A 197 1.19 2.59 -10.92
C ILE A 197 1.18 3.50 -12.16
N GLY A 198 0.25 4.46 -12.25
CA GLY A 198 0.17 5.41 -13.36
C GLY A 198 1.17 6.55 -13.27
N SER A 199 1.66 7.02 -14.43
CA SER A 199 2.38 8.30 -14.54
C SER A 199 1.38 9.48 -14.39
N PRO A 200 1.73 10.59 -13.69
CA PRO A 200 3.05 10.92 -13.14
C PRO A 200 3.29 10.44 -11.70
N ALA A 201 2.28 9.90 -11.00
CA ALA A 201 2.40 9.55 -9.59
C ALA A 201 3.48 8.49 -9.34
N ARG A 202 3.53 7.45 -10.18
CA ARG A 202 4.58 6.41 -10.12
C ARG A 202 5.98 7.03 -10.14
N ASP A 203 6.22 7.88 -11.12
CA ASP A 203 7.54 8.45 -11.40
C ASP A 203 7.99 9.33 -10.21
N VAL A 204 7.09 10.21 -9.74
CA VAL A 204 7.33 11.08 -8.58
C VAL A 204 7.56 10.28 -7.29
N LEU A 205 6.79 9.21 -7.07
CA LEU A 205 6.93 8.37 -5.88
C LEU A 205 8.27 7.62 -5.86
N ILE A 206 8.67 7.05 -7.00
CA ILE A 206 9.95 6.35 -7.11
C ILE A 206 11.12 7.32 -6.93
N GLU A 207 11.05 8.52 -7.52
CA GLU A 207 12.04 9.55 -7.30
C GLU A 207 12.19 9.88 -5.82
N LEU A 208 11.06 10.11 -5.14
CA LEU A 208 11.03 10.34 -3.70
C LEU A 208 11.72 9.17 -2.96
N PHE A 209 11.37 7.92 -3.25
CA PHE A 209 11.99 6.76 -2.62
C PHE A 209 13.51 6.75 -2.80
N VAL A 210 13.99 6.90 -4.03
CA VAL A 210 15.43 6.87 -4.33
C VAL A 210 16.16 7.99 -3.60
N ARG A 211 15.66 9.23 -3.66
CA ARG A 211 16.24 10.37 -2.91
C ARG A 211 16.31 10.09 -1.42
N VAL A 212 15.24 9.50 -0.88
CA VAL A 212 15.12 9.24 0.54
C VAL A 212 16.11 8.18 1.02
N LEU A 213 16.21 7.08 0.28
CA LEU A 213 17.09 5.96 0.58
C LEU A 213 18.56 6.41 0.56
N TYR A 214 18.94 7.25 -0.41
CA TYR A 214 20.25 7.90 -0.46
C TYR A 214 20.46 9.02 0.57
N ARG A 215 19.47 9.31 1.43
CA ARG A 215 19.48 10.40 2.40
C ARG A 215 19.77 11.78 1.76
N TRP A 216 19.19 12.06 0.58
CA TRP A 216 19.32 13.35 -0.12
C TRP A 216 20.77 13.71 -0.48
N HIS A 217 21.70 12.74 -0.48
CA HIS A 217 23.10 12.97 -0.89
C HIS A 217 23.32 12.84 -2.39
N ARG A 218 22.41 12.21 -3.14
CA ARG A 218 22.54 12.08 -4.60
C ARG A 218 22.16 13.40 -5.28
N PRO A 219 22.97 13.88 -6.24
CA PRO A 219 22.68 15.12 -6.94
C PRO A 219 21.54 14.94 -7.97
N ASP A 220 20.72 15.98 -8.15
CA ASP A 220 19.49 15.94 -8.96
C ASP A 220 19.71 15.57 -10.44
N TYR A 221 20.93 15.74 -10.96
CA TYR A 221 21.23 15.46 -12.37
C TYR A 221 21.21 13.97 -12.73
N GLU A 222 21.27 13.09 -11.74
CA GLU A 222 21.25 11.63 -11.93
C GLU A 222 19.83 11.09 -12.16
N PHE A 223 18.80 11.91 -11.93
CA PHE A 223 17.42 11.57 -12.23
C PHE A 223 17.05 11.96 -13.68
N PRO A 224 16.25 11.13 -14.38
CA PRO A 224 15.65 11.49 -15.67
C PRO A 224 15.09 12.92 -15.69
N LEU A 225 15.25 13.61 -16.83
CA LEU A 225 14.81 15.02 -16.97
C LEU A 225 13.30 15.19 -16.71
N THR A 226 12.50 14.17 -17.06
CA THR A 226 11.05 14.12 -16.81
C THR A 226 10.68 14.28 -15.34
N LEU A 227 11.51 13.79 -14.43
CA LEU A 227 11.33 13.91 -12.99
C LEU A 227 11.68 15.32 -12.48
N ARG A 228 12.71 15.93 -13.07
CA ARG A 228 13.12 17.31 -12.73
C ARG A 228 12.02 18.33 -13.07
N THR A 229 11.30 18.15 -14.17
CA THR A 229 10.21 19.06 -14.56
C THR A 229 9.05 19.07 -13.55
N ALA A 230 8.80 17.97 -12.82
CA ALA A 230 7.77 17.95 -11.77
C ALA A 230 8.12 18.85 -10.58
N GLN A 231 9.41 19.17 -10.39
CA GLN A 231 9.92 20.03 -9.31
C GLN A 231 9.95 21.51 -9.68
N GLU A 232 9.67 21.86 -10.94
CA GLU A 232 9.58 23.25 -11.39
C GLU A 232 8.30 23.96 -10.88
N SER A 233 7.51 23.31 -10.02
CA SER A 233 6.24 23.80 -9.44
C SER A 233 6.35 25.06 -8.55
N GLY A 234 7.50 25.75 -8.54
CA GLY A 234 7.67 27.02 -7.81
C GLY A 234 7.68 26.88 -6.29
N VAL A 235 7.86 25.65 -5.78
CA VAL A 235 8.13 25.37 -4.37
C VAL A 235 9.61 25.05 -4.23
N GLN A 236 10.33 25.86 -3.45
CA GLN A 236 11.72 25.54 -3.14
C GLN A 236 11.76 24.32 -2.22
N LEU A 237 12.43 23.25 -2.68
CA LEU A 237 12.71 22.09 -1.86
C LEU A 237 13.65 22.51 -0.73
N VAL A 238 13.11 22.63 0.48
CA VAL A 238 13.90 22.85 1.68
C VAL A 238 14.58 21.53 2.04
N SER A 239 15.89 21.57 2.31
CA SER A 239 16.59 20.39 2.81
C SER A 239 16.01 19.97 4.17
N PRO A 240 15.52 18.73 4.33
CA PRO A 240 14.94 18.29 5.59
C PRO A 240 15.98 18.32 6.72
N THR A 241 15.54 18.59 7.95
CA THR A 241 16.41 18.41 9.12
C THR A 241 16.81 16.93 9.26
N ARG A 242 17.87 16.64 10.02
CA ARG A 242 18.28 15.24 10.28
C ARG A 242 17.15 14.39 10.88
N ALA A 243 16.35 14.97 11.77
CA ALA A 243 15.23 14.29 12.42
C ALA A 243 14.10 14.00 11.40
N GLU A 244 13.75 14.98 10.57
CA GLU A 244 12.77 14.81 9.49
C GLU A 244 13.24 13.79 8.47
N SER A 245 14.49 13.88 8.01
CA SER A 245 15.11 12.91 7.09
C SER A 245 15.02 11.47 7.61
N SER A 246 15.31 11.28 8.91
CA SER A 246 15.20 9.96 9.56
C SER A 246 13.75 9.48 9.63
N ALA A 247 12.79 10.37 9.88
CA ALA A 247 11.37 10.03 9.89
C ALA A 247 10.87 9.65 8.49
N THR A 248 11.20 10.45 7.47
CA THR A 248 10.83 10.17 6.08
C THR A 248 11.45 8.87 5.58
N LEU A 249 12.69 8.57 5.95
CA LEU A 249 13.33 7.28 5.66
C LEU A 249 12.55 6.10 6.26
N ARG A 250 12.09 6.21 7.51
CA ARG A 250 11.26 5.17 8.13
C ARG A 250 9.96 4.97 7.36
N GLU A 251 9.32 6.04 6.91
CA GLU A 251 8.07 5.95 6.14
C GLU A 251 8.29 5.38 4.73
N VAL A 252 9.40 5.70 4.04
CA VAL A 252 9.71 5.05 2.74
C VAL A 252 9.91 3.56 2.91
N VAL A 253 10.69 3.13 3.90
CA VAL A 253 10.89 1.70 4.18
C VAL A 253 9.56 1.04 4.53
N TYR A 254 8.73 1.70 5.35
CA TYR A 254 7.40 1.19 5.70
C TYR A 254 6.50 1.08 4.46
N MET A 255 6.50 2.06 3.57
CA MET A 255 5.70 2.05 2.35
C MET A 255 6.12 0.93 1.40
N ILE A 256 7.43 0.71 1.18
CA ILE A 256 7.94 -0.43 0.40
C ILE A 256 7.41 -1.74 0.99
N ILE A 257 7.49 -1.91 2.31
CA ILE A 257 6.97 -3.10 3.00
C ILE A 257 5.45 -3.21 2.85
N VAL A 258 4.69 -2.13 2.95
CA VAL A 258 3.24 -2.12 2.72
C VAL A 258 2.91 -2.51 1.28
N ILE A 259 3.69 -2.06 0.29
CA ILE A 259 3.51 -2.49 -1.10
C ILE A 259 3.83 -3.99 -1.22
N GLN A 260 4.82 -4.51 -0.53
CA GLN A 260 5.19 -5.93 -0.67
C GLN A 260 4.36 -6.91 0.14
N GLU A 261 3.88 -6.51 1.31
CA GLU A 261 3.29 -7.39 2.33
C GLU A 261 1.94 -6.90 2.86
N GLY A 262 1.46 -5.76 2.38
CA GLY A 262 0.23 -5.15 2.86
C GLY A 262 -1.03 -5.96 2.52
N PRO A 263 -2.16 -5.67 3.21
CA PRO A 263 -3.42 -6.34 2.95
C PRO A 263 -3.86 -6.20 1.48
N GLY A 264 -4.23 -7.30 0.85
CA GLY A 264 -4.67 -7.31 -0.55
C GLY A 264 -3.54 -7.10 -1.56
N ARG A 265 -2.27 -7.27 -1.16
CA ARG A 265 -1.13 -7.20 -2.06
C ARG A 265 -1.26 -8.14 -3.27
N LEU A 266 -0.75 -7.66 -4.39
CA LEU A 266 -0.32 -8.45 -5.52
C LEU A 266 1.20 -8.59 -5.47
N LEU A 267 1.73 -9.66 -6.03
CA LEU A 267 3.16 -9.96 -5.96
C LEU A 267 3.99 -9.04 -6.86
N ASP A 268 3.37 -8.55 -7.92
CA ASP A 268 3.94 -7.65 -8.91
C ASP A 268 3.68 -6.17 -8.59
N ASP A 269 3.00 -5.83 -7.49
CA ASP A 269 2.66 -4.44 -7.17
C ASP A 269 3.90 -3.53 -7.13
N LEU A 270 4.98 -3.99 -6.49
CA LEU A 270 6.20 -3.19 -6.42
C LEU A 270 6.98 -3.20 -7.74
N THR A 271 7.02 -4.33 -8.46
CA THR A 271 7.68 -4.37 -9.78
C THR A 271 6.95 -3.45 -10.75
N ASN A 272 5.61 -3.42 -10.72
CA ASN A 272 4.77 -2.56 -11.54
C ASN A 272 4.99 -1.07 -11.23
N ILE A 273 5.13 -0.71 -9.95
CA ILE A 273 5.52 0.66 -9.57
C ILE A 273 6.95 0.99 -10.02
N ALA A 274 7.87 0.01 -10.00
CA ALA A 274 9.28 0.23 -10.32
C ALA A 274 9.62 0.08 -11.81
N ILE A 275 8.66 -0.17 -12.71
CA ILE A 275 8.91 -0.36 -14.14
C ILE A 275 9.68 0.84 -14.72
N GLY A 276 10.86 0.57 -15.28
CA GLY A 276 11.77 1.57 -15.86
C GLY A 276 12.69 2.26 -14.85
N TYR A 277 12.59 1.93 -13.57
CA TYR A 277 13.39 2.46 -12.47
C TYR A 277 14.03 1.37 -11.61
N GLU A 278 14.06 0.13 -12.10
CA GLU A 278 14.51 -1.04 -11.35
C GLU A 278 15.94 -0.85 -10.83
N SER A 279 16.85 -0.33 -11.67
CA SER A 279 18.25 -0.10 -11.30
C SER A 279 18.40 0.97 -10.22
N GLN A 280 17.73 2.11 -10.36
CA GLN A 280 17.87 3.23 -9.44
C GLN A 280 17.33 2.86 -8.06
N LEU A 281 16.17 2.19 -8.01
CA LEU A 281 15.58 1.73 -6.75
C LEU A 281 16.38 0.58 -6.15
N HIS A 282 16.86 -0.37 -6.95
CA HIS A 282 17.75 -1.44 -6.51
C HIS A 282 18.99 -0.88 -5.79
N ASP A 283 19.74 -0.01 -6.46
CA ASP A 283 21.00 0.53 -5.93
C ASP A 283 20.77 1.36 -4.67
N ALA A 284 19.67 2.12 -4.63
CA ALA A 284 19.29 2.90 -3.45
C ALA A 284 18.96 2.01 -2.25
N ILE A 285 18.28 0.89 -2.48
CA ILE A 285 18.00 -0.09 -1.42
C ILE A 285 19.28 -0.73 -0.92
N ILE A 286 20.17 -1.17 -1.83
CA ILE A 286 21.46 -1.78 -1.49
C ILE A 286 22.31 -0.82 -0.65
N ASP A 287 22.46 0.43 -1.08
CA ASP A 287 23.18 1.47 -0.35
C ASP A 287 22.61 1.67 1.06
N LEU A 288 21.28 1.66 1.22
CA LEU A 288 20.68 1.76 2.55
C LEU A 288 21.01 0.56 3.45
N VAL A 289 20.86 -0.67 2.96
CA VAL A 289 21.00 -1.89 3.78
C VAL A 289 22.45 -2.27 4.08
N ASP A 290 23.39 -1.80 3.27
CA ASP A 290 24.83 -2.01 3.48
C ASP A 290 25.39 -1.09 4.58
N ARG A 291 24.68 -0.01 4.91
CA ARG A 291 25.11 0.91 5.96
C ARG A 291 25.11 0.25 7.34
N PRO A 292 26.15 0.49 8.16
CA PRO A 292 26.28 -0.11 9.49
C PRO A 292 25.23 0.39 10.50
N ASP A 293 24.62 1.55 10.25
CA ASP A 293 23.58 2.12 11.13
C ASP A 293 22.17 1.57 10.83
N PHE A 294 21.99 0.74 9.80
CA PHE A 294 20.73 0.06 9.51
C PHE A 294 20.63 -1.27 10.27
N THR A 295 20.20 -1.22 11.53
CA THR A 295 20.26 -2.37 12.46
C THR A 295 19.01 -3.26 12.50
N ASP A 296 17.92 -2.88 11.83
CA ASP A 296 16.67 -3.66 11.84
C ASP A 296 16.76 -4.84 10.85
N ILE A 297 17.16 -6.01 11.36
CA ILE A 297 17.40 -7.23 10.56
C ILE A 297 16.15 -7.66 9.78
N ALA A 298 14.95 -7.54 10.38
CA ALA A 298 13.72 -7.96 9.72
C ALA A 298 13.41 -7.05 8.52
N LYS A 299 13.54 -5.72 8.68
CA LYS A 299 13.40 -4.78 7.55
C LYS A 299 14.51 -4.95 6.54
N LYS A 300 15.74 -5.22 6.99
CA LYS A 300 16.90 -5.44 6.12
C LYS A 300 16.66 -6.62 5.19
N ASN A 301 16.23 -7.76 5.71
CA ASN A 301 15.96 -8.94 4.89
C ASN A 301 14.84 -8.71 3.88
N ARG A 302 13.78 -7.96 4.27
CA ARG A 302 12.70 -7.58 3.35
C ARG A 302 13.20 -6.69 2.23
N LEU A 303 14.00 -5.68 2.55
CA LEU A 303 14.60 -4.79 1.56
C LEU A 303 15.59 -5.51 0.64
N ILE A 304 16.39 -6.45 1.14
CA ILE A 304 17.26 -7.27 0.28
C ILE A 304 16.42 -8.15 -0.65
N ALA A 305 15.33 -8.75 -0.17
CA ALA A 305 14.39 -9.49 -1.01
C ALA A 305 13.76 -8.59 -2.09
N THR A 306 13.47 -7.32 -1.75
CA THR A 306 13.06 -6.30 -2.72
C THR A 306 14.10 -6.08 -3.80
N ALA A 307 15.36 -5.85 -3.40
CA ALA A 307 16.45 -5.63 -4.33
C ALA A 307 16.63 -6.85 -5.25
N SER A 308 16.58 -8.08 -4.71
CA SER A 308 16.63 -9.31 -5.52
C SER A 308 15.54 -9.36 -6.60
N MET A 309 14.29 -9.03 -6.23
CA MET A 309 13.17 -8.98 -7.17
C MET A 309 13.37 -7.91 -8.26
N LEU A 310 13.83 -6.72 -7.90
CA LEU A 310 14.14 -5.65 -8.86
C LEU A 310 15.29 -6.03 -9.79
N ALA A 311 16.34 -6.68 -9.26
CA ALA A 311 17.47 -7.16 -10.05
C ALA A 311 17.04 -8.22 -11.06
N SER A 312 16.19 -9.17 -10.65
CA SER A 312 15.62 -10.16 -11.56
C SER A 312 14.77 -9.53 -12.66
N GLN A 313 13.94 -8.54 -12.32
CA GLN A 313 13.06 -7.85 -13.28
C GLN A 313 13.86 -7.01 -14.28
N GLY A 314 14.82 -6.24 -13.78
CA GLY A 314 15.67 -5.34 -14.58
C GLY A 314 16.87 -6.03 -15.24
N HIS A 315 17.03 -7.35 -15.10
CA HIS A 315 18.21 -8.10 -15.53
C HIS A 315 19.54 -7.50 -15.01
N LEU A 316 19.52 -7.02 -13.77
CA LEU A 316 20.68 -6.42 -13.12
C LEU A 316 21.60 -7.51 -12.54
N PRO A 317 22.91 -7.24 -12.38
CA PRO A 317 23.81 -8.13 -11.65
C PRO A 317 23.32 -8.37 -10.23
N LYS A 318 23.34 -9.63 -9.76
CA LYS A 318 23.02 -9.95 -8.36
C LYS A 318 24.06 -9.31 -7.44
N HIS A 319 23.60 -8.57 -6.44
CA HIS A 319 24.47 -8.02 -5.40
C HIS A 319 24.83 -9.10 -4.37
N ARG A 320 26.03 -9.06 -3.78
CA ARG A 320 26.47 -10.03 -2.75
C ARG A 320 25.46 -10.22 -1.61
N LEU A 321 24.84 -9.14 -1.13
CA LEU A 321 23.83 -9.23 -0.07
C LEU A 321 22.59 -10.05 -0.50
N VAL A 322 22.24 -9.99 -1.78
CA VAL A 322 21.17 -10.81 -2.36
C VAL A 322 21.60 -12.27 -2.41
N GLU A 323 22.84 -12.54 -2.83
CA GLU A 323 23.41 -13.89 -2.82
C GLU A 323 23.42 -14.46 -1.39
N ASP A 324 23.90 -13.71 -0.40
CA ASP A 324 23.93 -14.14 1.01
C ASP A 324 22.52 -14.46 1.55
N LEU A 325 21.49 -13.68 1.14
CA LEU A 325 20.10 -13.94 1.49
C LEU A 325 19.55 -15.17 0.76
N ASP A 326 19.92 -15.38 -0.50
CA ASP A 326 19.53 -16.55 -1.29
C ASP A 326 20.08 -17.86 -0.67
N HIS A 327 21.13 -17.81 0.14
CA HIS A 327 21.65 -18.96 0.90
C HIS A 327 21.01 -19.12 2.30
N SER A 328 20.16 -18.18 2.73
CA SER A 328 19.55 -18.21 4.07
C SER A 328 18.36 -19.17 4.13
N PRO A 329 18.37 -20.17 5.04
CA PRO A 329 17.27 -21.13 5.15
C PRO A 329 15.95 -20.44 5.52
N GLY A 330 14.87 -20.73 4.78
CA GLY A 330 13.51 -20.31 5.11
C GLY A 330 12.93 -19.16 4.27
N MET A 331 13.73 -18.54 3.41
CA MET A 331 13.23 -17.69 2.34
C MET A 331 12.62 -18.56 1.23
N LEU A 332 11.51 -18.14 0.64
CA LEU A 332 10.90 -18.82 -0.51
C LEU A 332 11.90 -18.77 -1.70
N HIS A 333 12.72 -19.82 -1.87
CA HIS A 333 13.65 -20.01 -3.02
C HIS A 333 12.89 -20.24 -4.34
N ILE A 334 11.87 -19.43 -4.64
CA ILE A 334 11.17 -19.46 -5.92
C ILE A 334 12.12 -19.02 -7.04
N ALA A 335 13.15 -18.22 -6.76
CA ALA A 335 14.01 -17.65 -7.80
C ALA A 335 15.01 -18.65 -8.40
N GLU A 336 15.71 -19.44 -7.59
CA GLU A 336 16.84 -20.26 -8.07
C GLU A 336 16.40 -21.64 -8.56
N ASN A 337 15.58 -22.32 -7.77
CA ASN A 337 15.02 -23.60 -8.16
C ASN A 337 13.80 -23.44 -9.05
N GLY A 338 13.41 -22.21 -9.39
CA GLY A 338 12.15 -21.75 -10.02
C GLY A 338 10.89 -22.20 -9.27
N ALA A 339 9.78 -21.52 -9.50
CA ALA A 339 8.50 -21.96 -8.94
C ALA A 339 8.12 -23.34 -9.47
N ASP A 340 7.57 -24.19 -8.60
CA ASP A 340 6.82 -25.37 -9.01
C ASP A 340 5.30 -25.16 -8.81
N VAL A 341 4.49 -26.18 -9.15
CA VAL A 341 3.03 -26.13 -8.98
C VAL A 341 2.64 -25.99 -7.50
N THR A 342 3.40 -26.61 -6.60
CA THR A 342 3.15 -26.55 -5.15
C THR A 342 3.38 -25.13 -4.62
N ASP A 343 4.43 -24.46 -5.09
CA ASP A 343 4.71 -23.06 -4.79
C ASP A 343 3.59 -22.15 -5.25
N ALA A 344 3.11 -22.32 -6.49
CA ALA A 344 1.97 -21.57 -6.99
C ALA A 344 0.72 -21.78 -6.15
N ILE A 345 0.39 -23.03 -5.77
CA ILE A 345 -0.78 -23.30 -4.91
C ILE A 345 -0.61 -22.62 -3.57
N HIS A 346 0.53 -22.80 -2.90
CA HIS A 346 0.78 -22.20 -1.59
C HIS A 346 0.63 -20.67 -1.65
N LEU A 347 1.27 -20.05 -2.64
CA LEU A 347 1.27 -18.62 -2.87
C LEU A 347 -0.14 -18.10 -3.18
N TYR A 348 -0.86 -18.80 -4.06
CA TYR A 348 -2.24 -18.49 -4.43
C TYR A 348 -3.15 -18.49 -3.21
N LEU A 349 -3.06 -19.51 -2.36
CA LEU A 349 -3.90 -19.63 -1.17
C LEU A 349 -3.61 -18.51 -0.17
N ARG A 350 -2.33 -18.16 0.05
CA ARG A 350 -1.98 -17.04 0.93
C ARG A 350 -2.51 -15.71 0.41
N LEU A 351 -2.28 -15.40 -0.87
CA LEU A 351 -2.77 -14.16 -1.47
C LEU A 351 -4.29 -14.09 -1.43
N ARG A 352 -4.99 -15.20 -1.70
CA ARG A 352 -6.45 -15.26 -1.66
C ARG A 352 -7.02 -15.09 -0.24
N GLN A 353 -6.33 -15.58 0.79
CA GLN A 353 -6.72 -15.33 2.17
C GLN A 353 -6.60 -13.85 2.55
N ASP A 354 -5.57 -13.16 2.04
CA ASP A 354 -5.40 -11.72 2.25
C ASP A 354 -6.35 -10.88 1.39
N HIS A 355 -6.80 -11.43 0.25
CA HIS A 355 -7.65 -10.73 -0.71
C HIS A 355 -9.09 -10.56 -0.21
N ARG A 356 -9.54 -9.31 -0.05
CA ARG A 356 -10.86 -8.96 0.53
C ARG A 356 -11.97 -8.81 -0.51
N LYS A 357 -11.89 -9.58 -1.59
CA LYS A 357 -12.88 -9.58 -2.69
C LYS A 357 -13.82 -10.79 -2.58
N CYS A 358 -15.01 -10.63 -3.15
CA CYS A 358 -15.87 -11.76 -3.48
C CYS A 358 -15.10 -12.79 -4.33
N HIS A 359 -15.28 -14.09 -4.05
CA HIS A 359 -14.64 -15.17 -4.79
C HIS A 359 -15.35 -15.50 -6.10
N ASN A 360 -16.56 -14.99 -6.32
CA ASN A 360 -17.18 -15.07 -7.64
C ASN A 360 -16.46 -14.10 -8.58
N GLU A 361 -15.80 -14.59 -9.62
CA GLU A 361 -14.95 -13.79 -10.52
C GLU A 361 -15.72 -12.71 -11.28
N SER A 362 -17.00 -12.95 -11.58
CA SER A 362 -17.88 -11.95 -12.19
C SER A 362 -18.34 -10.87 -11.21
N CYS A 363 -18.07 -11.03 -9.91
CA CYS A 363 -18.40 -10.07 -8.88
C CYS A 363 -17.17 -9.27 -8.47
N ASN A 364 -17.19 -7.97 -8.78
CA ASN A 364 -16.12 -7.06 -8.39
C ASN A 364 -16.29 -6.48 -6.97
N ARG A 365 -17.30 -6.90 -6.21
CA ARG A 365 -17.54 -6.36 -4.87
C ARG A 365 -16.44 -6.75 -3.89
N TYR A 366 -15.93 -5.75 -3.21
CA TYR A 366 -15.05 -5.90 -2.05
C TYR A 366 -15.88 -5.95 -0.77
N SER A 367 -15.24 -6.32 0.34
CA SER A 367 -15.86 -6.30 1.67
C SER A 367 -16.27 -4.90 2.17
N ARG A 368 -16.44 -3.93 1.27
CA ARG A 368 -16.59 -2.50 1.53
C ARG A 368 -17.71 -1.84 0.70
N GLU A 369 -18.17 -2.46 -0.37
CA GLU A 369 -19.15 -1.88 -1.30
C GLU A 369 -20.53 -2.49 -1.05
N ASP A 370 -21.41 -1.78 -0.33
CA ASP A 370 -22.86 -2.01 -0.35
C ASP A 370 -23.57 -0.66 -0.07
N ASP A 371 -24.69 -0.41 -0.77
CA ASP A 371 -25.46 0.85 -0.75
C ASP A 371 -26.07 1.23 0.62
N GLY A 372 -25.98 0.32 1.60
CA GLY A 372 -26.51 0.47 2.97
C GLY A 372 -25.43 0.44 4.06
N GLY A 373 -24.17 0.60 3.70
CA GLY A 373 -23.02 0.53 4.60
C GLY A 373 -22.24 -0.78 4.50
N VAL A 374 -21.15 -0.87 5.27
CA VAL A 374 -20.20 -1.97 5.08
C VAL A 374 -20.70 -3.29 5.66
N ARG A 375 -21.01 -4.23 4.76
CA ARG A 375 -21.24 -5.62 5.10
C ARG A 375 -19.95 -6.42 4.91
N SER A 376 -19.51 -7.11 5.96
CA SER A 376 -18.43 -8.09 5.81
C SER A 376 -18.90 -9.22 4.89
N LEU A 377 -18.07 -9.60 3.92
CA LEU A 377 -18.37 -10.72 3.03
C LEU A 377 -18.64 -11.99 3.86
N ALA A 378 -19.70 -12.71 3.52
CA ALA A 378 -20.01 -13.99 4.12
C ALA A 378 -18.89 -15.00 3.80
N ILE A 379 -18.35 -15.62 4.84
CA ILE A 379 -17.27 -16.60 4.71
C ILE A 379 -17.90 -17.99 4.52
N CYS A 380 -17.34 -18.80 3.64
CA CYS A 380 -17.71 -20.21 3.50
C CYS A 380 -17.60 -20.92 4.86
N SER A 381 -18.70 -21.50 5.33
CA SER A 381 -18.76 -22.12 6.66
C SER A 381 -17.81 -23.32 6.82
N ARG A 382 -17.46 -24.01 5.74
CA ARG A 382 -16.56 -25.16 5.74
C ARG A 382 -15.08 -24.75 5.69
N CYS A 383 -14.64 -24.16 4.58
CA CYS A 383 -13.21 -23.89 4.39
C CYS A 383 -12.69 -22.62 5.08
N LYS A 384 -13.57 -21.71 5.50
CA LYS A 384 -13.26 -20.39 6.08
C LYS A 384 -12.39 -19.46 5.21
N SER A 385 -11.99 -19.89 4.01
CA SER A 385 -11.12 -19.14 3.10
C SER A 385 -11.93 -18.32 2.08
N ALA A 386 -12.96 -18.93 1.47
CA ALA A 386 -13.74 -18.26 0.43
C ALA A 386 -14.74 -17.25 1.02
N ARG A 387 -14.88 -16.10 0.35
CA ARG A 387 -15.71 -14.96 0.78
C ARG A 387 -16.70 -14.56 -0.30
N TYR A 388 -17.93 -14.20 0.09
CA TYR A 388 -19.03 -13.90 -0.83
C TYR A 388 -19.82 -12.67 -0.39
N CYS A 389 -20.24 -11.81 -1.31
CA CYS A 389 -21.16 -10.72 -0.99
C CYS A 389 -22.58 -11.22 -0.68
N GLY A 390 -22.94 -12.42 -1.14
CA GLY A 390 -24.23 -13.04 -0.85
C GLY A 390 -24.36 -14.46 -1.42
N THR A 391 -25.51 -15.09 -1.15
CA THR A 391 -25.80 -16.49 -1.49
C THR A 391 -25.74 -16.78 -2.99
N ILE A 392 -26.14 -15.82 -3.84
CA ILE A 392 -26.09 -15.99 -5.31
C ILE A 392 -24.64 -16.14 -5.77
N CYS A 393 -23.73 -15.25 -5.33
CA CYS A 393 -22.32 -15.35 -5.66
C CYS A 393 -21.69 -16.63 -5.11
N GLN A 394 -22.09 -17.05 -3.90
CA GLN A 394 -21.67 -18.33 -3.34
C GLN A 394 -22.11 -19.51 -4.21
N LEU A 395 -23.37 -19.55 -4.66
CA LEU A 395 -23.89 -20.62 -5.49
C LEU A 395 -23.20 -20.70 -6.86
N VAL A 396 -22.95 -19.54 -7.49
CA VAL A 396 -22.23 -19.46 -8.77
C VAL A 396 -20.80 -19.97 -8.60
N HIS A 397 -20.06 -19.50 -7.60
CA HIS A 397 -18.70 -20.00 -7.33
C HIS A 397 -18.70 -21.48 -6.89
N TRP A 398 -19.74 -21.94 -6.18
CA TRP A 398 -19.89 -23.35 -5.78
C TRP A 398 -20.04 -24.30 -6.98
N THR A 399 -20.78 -23.86 -8.00
CA THR A 399 -21.15 -24.69 -9.16
C THR A 399 -20.24 -24.50 -10.36
N LYS A 400 -19.97 -23.25 -10.74
CA LYS A 400 -19.11 -22.90 -11.89
C LYS A 400 -17.65 -22.69 -11.49
N GLY A 401 -17.42 -22.16 -10.29
CA GLY A 401 -16.07 -21.95 -9.80
C GLY A 401 -15.40 -20.66 -10.27
N SER A 402 -14.11 -20.61 -9.99
CA SER A 402 -13.16 -19.64 -10.53
C SER A 402 -12.33 -20.36 -11.61
N GLN A 403 -12.14 -19.74 -12.77
CA GLN A 403 -11.38 -20.34 -13.89
C GLN A 403 -11.87 -21.75 -14.30
N GLY A 404 -13.18 -22.00 -14.15
CA GLY A 404 -13.82 -23.28 -14.45
C GLY A 404 -13.64 -24.37 -13.39
N VAL A 405 -13.10 -24.07 -12.20
CA VAL A 405 -12.93 -25.02 -11.10
C VAL A 405 -13.98 -24.79 -10.01
N PRO A 406 -15.05 -25.61 -9.92
CA PRO A 406 -16.11 -25.43 -8.93
C PRO A 406 -15.56 -25.47 -7.51
N HIS A 407 -15.94 -24.51 -6.66
CA HIS A 407 -15.42 -24.44 -5.28
C HIS A 407 -15.67 -25.73 -4.49
N LYS A 408 -16.78 -26.44 -4.76
CA LYS A 408 -17.08 -27.73 -4.12
C LYS A 408 -15.97 -28.78 -4.25
N VAL A 409 -15.18 -28.71 -5.33
CA VAL A 409 -14.05 -29.62 -5.58
C VAL A 409 -12.90 -29.35 -4.62
N VAL A 410 -12.59 -28.08 -4.37
CA VAL A 410 -11.43 -27.67 -3.55
C VAL A 410 -11.79 -27.34 -2.10
N CYS A 411 -13.07 -27.12 -1.78
CA CYS A 411 -13.53 -26.66 -0.47
C CYS A 411 -13.10 -27.60 0.66
N SER A 412 -13.11 -28.90 0.39
CA SER A 412 -12.66 -29.94 1.32
C SER A 412 -11.17 -29.81 1.65
N ALA A 413 -10.30 -29.70 0.63
CA ALA A 413 -8.87 -29.48 0.80
C ALA A 413 -8.55 -28.20 1.58
N LEU A 414 -9.22 -27.09 1.23
CA LEU A 414 -9.07 -25.82 1.94
C LEU A 414 -9.46 -25.93 3.42
N GLY A 415 -10.53 -26.68 3.73
CA GLY A 415 -10.91 -26.99 5.11
C GLY A 415 -9.83 -27.77 5.86
N LYS A 416 -9.26 -28.81 5.23
CA LYS A 416 -8.17 -29.61 5.82
C LYS A 416 -6.94 -28.75 6.14
N PHE A 417 -6.55 -27.84 5.23
CA PHE A 417 -5.45 -26.92 5.49
C PHE A 417 -5.75 -25.93 6.62
N GLN A 418 -7.00 -25.45 6.70
CA GLN A 418 -7.44 -24.56 7.77
C GLN A 418 -7.40 -25.27 9.14
N ASP A 419 -7.90 -26.50 9.20
CA ASP A 419 -7.94 -27.32 10.42
C ASP A 419 -6.53 -27.67 10.90
N ALA A 420 -5.61 -27.94 9.98
CA ALA A 420 -4.20 -28.20 10.27
C ALA A 420 -3.36 -26.92 10.48
N GLN A 421 -3.97 -25.73 10.39
CA GLN A 421 -3.29 -24.43 10.45
C GLN A 421 -2.15 -24.25 9.43
N ALA A 422 -2.18 -25.01 8.33
CA ALA A 422 -1.13 -25.01 7.29
C ALA A 422 -1.13 -23.76 6.40
N LEU A 423 -2.12 -22.87 6.57
CA LEU A 423 -2.21 -21.59 5.85
C LEU A 423 -2.11 -20.37 6.78
N VAL A 424 -1.90 -20.57 8.09
CA VAL A 424 -1.78 -19.44 9.03
C VAL A 424 -0.50 -18.65 8.72
N ASN A 425 -0.52 -17.32 8.91
CA ASN A 425 0.67 -16.49 8.74
C ASN A 425 1.79 -16.97 9.67
N GLY A 426 2.96 -17.26 9.07
CA GLY A 426 4.10 -17.86 9.77
C GLY A 426 4.13 -19.38 9.83
N SER A 427 3.13 -20.08 9.24
CA SER A 427 3.21 -21.53 9.07
C SER A 427 4.42 -21.93 8.23
N ASP A 428 5.01 -23.07 8.60
CA ASP A 428 6.12 -23.66 7.87
C ASP A 428 5.64 -24.17 6.50
N LYS A 429 6.28 -23.66 5.44
CA LYS A 429 6.04 -24.10 4.07
C LYS A 429 6.18 -25.62 3.94
N GLN A 430 7.13 -26.23 4.65
CA GLN A 430 7.36 -27.68 4.57
C GLN A 430 6.13 -28.47 5.04
N HIS A 431 5.46 -28.01 6.10
CA HIS A 431 4.21 -28.62 6.57
C HIS A 431 3.11 -28.55 5.50
N PHE A 432 2.95 -27.40 4.84
CA PHE A 432 2.01 -27.26 3.71
C PHE A 432 2.34 -28.23 2.56
N VAL A 433 3.62 -28.29 2.16
CA VAL A 433 4.08 -29.18 1.07
C VAL A 433 3.83 -30.65 1.42
N GLN A 434 4.12 -31.05 2.65
CA GLN A 434 3.89 -32.41 3.13
C GLN A 434 2.40 -32.79 3.06
N MET A 435 1.52 -31.90 3.53
CA MET A 435 0.07 -32.11 3.46
C MET A 435 -0.43 -32.18 2.01
N LEU A 436 0.04 -31.28 1.15
CA LEU A 436 -0.38 -31.26 -0.26
C LEU A 436 0.06 -32.53 -1.01
N SER A 437 1.19 -33.11 -0.60
CA SER A 437 1.76 -34.32 -1.21
C SER A 437 1.13 -35.61 -0.68
N ASP A 438 0.51 -35.59 0.50
CA ASP A 438 -0.11 -36.77 1.10
C ASP A 438 -1.47 -37.08 0.44
N LYS A 439 -1.51 -38.16 -0.34
CA LYS A 439 -2.72 -38.64 -1.05
C LYS A 439 -3.83 -39.12 -0.11
N ALA A 440 -3.52 -39.45 1.14
CA ALA A 440 -4.53 -39.77 2.14
C ALA A 440 -5.24 -38.51 2.64
N ILE A 441 -4.56 -37.36 2.60
CA ILE A 441 -5.08 -36.06 3.01
C ILE A 441 -5.74 -35.36 1.83
N ILE A 442 -5.02 -35.18 0.71
CA ILE A 442 -5.48 -34.46 -0.46
C ILE A 442 -5.71 -35.43 -1.62
N SER A 443 -6.96 -35.53 -2.05
CA SER A 443 -7.34 -36.33 -3.20
C SER A 443 -6.77 -35.75 -4.49
N LYS A 444 -6.63 -36.59 -5.52
CA LYS A 444 -6.13 -36.18 -6.83
C LYS A 444 -6.97 -35.04 -7.44
N SER A 445 -8.29 -35.11 -7.33
CA SER A 445 -9.19 -34.07 -7.86
C SER A 445 -9.08 -32.74 -7.10
N GLU A 446 -8.88 -32.78 -5.78
CA GLU A 446 -8.60 -31.59 -4.97
C GLU A 446 -7.29 -30.93 -5.39
N PHE A 447 -6.21 -31.71 -5.56
CA PHE A 447 -4.91 -31.20 -6.01
C PHE A 447 -5.01 -30.54 -7.39
N ILE A 448 -5.63 -31.23 -8.36
CA ILE A 448 -5.84 -30.71 -9.72
C ILE A 448 -6.63 -29.40 -9.69
N GLY A 449 -7.72 -29.36 -8.91
CA GLY A 449 -8.53 -28.17 -8.77
C GLY A 449 -7.73 -26.99 -8.21
N LEU A 450 -6.92 -27.22 -7.17
CA LEU A 450 -6.05 -26.20 -6.59
C LEU A 450 -4.98 -25.71 -7.57
N ALA A 451 -4.32 -26.63 -8.29
CA ALA A 451 -3.33 -26.29 -9.31
C ALA A 451 -3.94 -25.43 -10.41
N ASN A 452 -5.10 -25.82 -10.94
CA ASN A 452 -5.80 -25.08 -11.98
C ASN A 452 -6.24 -23.70 -11.50
N MET A 453 -6.73 -23.59 -10.26
CA MET A 453 -7.04 -22.28 -9.67
C MET A 453 -5.78 -21.42 -9.59
N ALA A 454 -4.68 -21.92 -9.02
CA ALA A 454 -3.45 -21.14 -8.86
C ALA A 454 -2.83 -20.69 -10.18
N LEU A 455 -2.83 -21.54 -11.20
CA LEU A 455 -2.16 -21.30 -12.47
C LEU A 455 -3.00 -20.50 -13.48
N ARG A 456 -4.31 -20.38 -13.28
CA ARG A 456 -5.18 -19.59 -14.16
C ARG A 456 -5.56 -18.24 -13.56
N ASP A 457 -5.44 -18.10 -12.24
CA ASP A 457 -5.80 -16.86 -11.57
C ASP A 457 -4.77 -15.75 -11.79
N LYS A 458 -5.25 -14.54 -12.07
CA LYS A 458 -4.41 -13.36 -12.30
C LYS A 458 -3.71 -12.86 -11.03
N ILE A 459 -4.09 -13.35 -9.85
CA ILE A 459 -3.41 -13.01 -8.59
C ILE A 459 -1.98 -13.55 -8.54
N ILE A 460 -1.66 -14.60 -9.32
CA ILE A 460 -0.30 -15.06 -9.52
C ILE A 460 0.28 -14.34 -10.75
N PRO A 461 1.42 -13.64 -10.61
CA PRO A 461 2.12 -13.00 -11.71
C PRO A 461 2.33 -13.93 -12.91
N LEU A 462 2.20 -13.37 -14.10
CA LEU A 462 2.33 -14.12 -15.35
C LEU A 462 3.70 -14.81 -15.46
N ASN A 463 4.79 -14.15 -15.07
CA ASN A 463 6.14 -14.74 -15.10
C ASN A 463 6.25 -16.00 -14.23
N ILE A 464 5.64 -16.02 -13.04
CA ILE A 464 5.59 -17.21 -12.19
C ILE A 464 4.79 -18.32 -12.88
N ARG A 465 3.61 -18.00 -13.43
CA ARG A 465 2.77 -18.98 -14.15
C ARG A 465 3.49 -19.58 -15.36
N LEU A 466 4.15 -18.74 -16.16
CA LEU A 466 4.94 -19.16 -17.33
C LEU A 466 6.13 -20.03 -16.92
N SER A 467 6.85 -19.67 -15.85
CA SER A 467 7.99 -20.47 -15.38
C SER A 467 7.58 -21.89 -15.01
N ILE A 468 6.44 -22.05 -14.34
CA ILE A 468 5.89 -23.37 -13.97
C ILE A 468 5.45 -24.13 -15.22
N TYR A 469 4.75 -23.45 -16.14
CA TYR A 469 4.28 -24.05 -17.38
C TYR A 469 5.43 -24.59 -18.23
N LEU A 470 6.49 -23.80 -18.44
CA LEU A 470 7.67 -24.22 -19.21
C LEU A 470 8.32 -25.47 -18.61
N ARG A 471 8.45 -25.52 -17.28
CA ARG A 471 9.02 -26.70 -16.60
C ARG A 471 8.18 -27.94 -16.73
N VAL A 472 6.87 -27.80 -16.61
CA VAL A 472 5.98 -28.95 -16.78
C VAL A 472 6.03 -29.45 -18.23
N ARG A 473 6.21 -28.55 -19.20
CA ARG A 473 6.41 -28.87 -20.61
C ARG A 473 7.78 -29.47 -20.93
N GLU A 474 8.83 -29.11 -20.21
CA GLU A 474 10.21 -29.63 -20.38
C GLU A 474 10.45 -30.95 -19.64
N ALA A 475 9.62 -31.26 -18.64
CA ALA A 475 9.68 -32.53 -17.91
C ALA A 475 9.50 -33.83 -18.73
N PRO A 476 8.86 -33.91 -19.93
CA PRO A 476 8.66 -35.16 -20.67
C PRO A 476 9.95 -35.95 -20.94
N ASP A 477 11.07 -35.28 -21.14
CA ASP A 477 12.37 -35.95 -21.38
C ASP A 477 13.04 -36.43 -20.08
N GLN A 478 12.68 -35.88 -18.93
CA GLN A 478 13.13 -36.32 -17.59
C GLN A 478 12.15 -37.27 -16.88
N GLN A 479 10.92 -37.41 -17.40
CA GLN A 479 9.81 -38.16 -16.80
C GLN A 479 10.09 -39.65 -16.57
N ARG A 480 11.12 -40.25 -17.20
CA ARG A 480 11.50 -41.65 -16.91
C ARG A 480 12.12 -41.85 -15.51
N SER A 481 12.43 -40.78 -14.78
CA SER A 481 13.17 -40.84 -13.51
C SER A 481 12.57 -40.06 -12.33
N LEU A 482 11.45 -39.35 -12.51
CA LEU A 482 10.87 -38.48 -11.46
C LEU A 482 9.78 -39.17 -10.61
N PRO A 483 9.57 -38.74 -9.34
CA PRO A 483 8.50 -39.26 -8.48
C PRO A 483 7.10 -39.04 -9.06
N SER A 484 6.16 -39.94 -8.75
CA SER A 484 4.81 -40.04 -9.37
C SER A 484 3.95 -38.76 -9.36
N HIS A 485 4.27 -37.75 -8.55
CA HIS A 485 3.55 -36.49 -8.48
C HIS A 485 3.89 -35.54 -9.66
N ALA A 486 5.12 -35.55 -10.16
CA ALA A 486 5.55 -34.67 -11.26
C ALA A 486 5.02 -35.13 -12.64
N GLN A 487 4.91 -36.44 -12.86
CA GLN A 487 4.34 -37.03 -14.09
C GLN A 487 2.86 -36.68 -14.27
N GLN A 488 2.11 -36.47 -13.17
CA GLN A 488 0.67 -36.19 -13.23
C GLN A 488 0.34 -34.74 -13.55
N SER A 489 1.23 -33.80 -13.24
CA SER A 489 1.08 -32.39 -13.60
C SER A 489 1.04 -32.23 -15.11
N ALA A 490 1.90 -32.94 -15.87
CA ALA A 490 2.00 -32.80 -17.33
C ALA A 490 0.71 -33.15 -18.09
N GLY A 491 -0.08 -34.11 -17.62
CA GLY A 491 -1.39 -34.43 -18.21
C GLY A 491 -2.48 -33.39 -17.95
N LEU A 492 -2.26 -32.42 -17.04
CA LEU A 492 -3.20 -31.34 -16.74
C LEU A 492 -3.05 -30.14 -17.68
N PHE A 493 -1.92 -30.03 -18.36
CA PHE A 493 -1.62 -28.86 -19.21
C PHE A 493 -2.04 -29.02 -20.66
N SER A 494 -2.34 -30.23 -21.14
CA SER A 494 -2.83 -30.42 -22.52
C SER A 494 -4.09 -29.61 -22.82
N ASP A 495 -4.98 -29.45 -21.83
CA ASP A 495 -6.23 -28.66 -21.95
C ASP A 495 -6.05 -27.18 -21.55
N ALA A 496 -4.87 -26.81 -21.02
CA ALA A 496 -4.52 -25.42 -20.68
C ALA A 496 -3.65 -24.75 -21.77
N ASN A 497 -3.08 -25.53 -22.68
CA ASN A 497 -2.25 -25.04 -23.79
C ASN A 497 -2.97 -23.98 -24.63
N ASP A 498 -4.24 -24.21 -24.96
CA ASP A 498 -5.03 -23.29 -25.81
C ASP A 498 -5.21 -21.91 -25.17
N THR A 499 -5.27 -21.82 -23.83
CA THR A 499 -5.52 -20.55 -23.11
C THR A 499 -4.23 -19.79 -22.79
N VAL A 500 -3.11 -20.47 -22.60
CA VAL A 500 -1.82 -19.83 -22.29
C VAL A 500 -1.15 -19.30 -23.56
N GLU A 501 -1.27 -19.99 -24.70
CA GLU A 501 -0.83 -19.44 -25.98
C GLU A 501 -1.62 -18.19 -26.36
N GLU A 502 -2.94 -18.16 -26.17
CA GLU A 502 -3.76 -16.95 -26.40
C GLU A 502 -3.36 -15.77 -25.50
N VAL A 503 -3.05 -16.01 -24.22
CA VAL A 503 -2.64 -14.95 -23.28
C VAL A 503 -1.21 -14.47 -23.55
N ALA A 504 -0.27 -15.38 -23.84
CA ALA A 504 1.11 -15.02 -24.16
C ALA A 504 1.20 -14.22 -25.49
N ILE A 505 0.37 -14.56 -26.46
CA ILE A 505 0.26 -13.81 -27.72
C ILE A 505 -0.38 -12.43 -27.47
N ALA A 506 -1.41 -12.32 -26.65
CA ALA A 506 -2.07 -11.04 -26.36
C ALA A 506 -1.16 -10.03 -25.62
N ASP A 507 -0.33 -10.49 -24.68
CA ASP A 507 0.58 -9.62 -23.93
C ASP A 507 1.82 -9.20 -24.75
N ASP A 508 2.37 -10.05 -25.62
CA ASP A 508 3.46 -9.65 -26.55
C ASP A 508 3.00 -8.53 -27.50
N TYR A 509 1.71 -8.51 -27.87
CA TYR A 509 1.13 -7.39 -28.62
C TYR A 509 0.96 -6.10 -27.80
N SER A 510 0.63 -6.18 -26.50
CA SER A 510 0.50 -5.00 -25.63
C SER A 510 1.86 -4.38 -25.28
N THR A 511 2.90 -5.20 -25.17
CA THR A 511 4.26 -4.75 -24.80
C THR A 511 5.00 -4.10 -25.97
N ARG A 512 4.53 -4.28 -27.21
CA ARG A 512 5.10 -3.65 -28.43
C ARG A 512 4.39 -2.35 -28.84
N ILE A 513 3.31 -1.97 -28.16
CA ILE A 513 2.51 -0.76 -28.46
C ILE A 513 2.82 0.41 -27.50
N HIS A 514 3.69 0.19 -26.51
CA HIS A 514 4.27 1.22 -25.65
C HIS A 514 5.79 1.19 -25.75
#